data_AF-A0A8T0GNF1-F1
#
_entry.id   AF-A0A8T0GNF1-F1
#
_cell.length_a   1.000
_cell.length_b   1.000
_cell.length_c   1.000
_cell.angle_alpha   90.00
_cell.angle_beta   90.00
_cell.angle_gamma   90.00
#
_symmetry.space_group_name_H-M   'P 1'
#
loop_
_entity.id
_entity.type
_entity.pdbx_description
1 polymer ?
#
loop_
_entity_poly.entity_id
_entity_poly.type
_entity_poly.pdbx_seq_one_letter_code
_entity_poly.pdbx_strand_id
1 'polypeptide(L)'
;MRKHYMTRDNQLAIMSCQVPLQDNESDCGLFLLHYIRKFVENAPKAMKLSDLEGNWDVLGVFGRKWFHSTEASSLRTSIQEQLYRLFEQEILDQAQVNNQSISSGGTSGVCEVVIPLDEEAARK
;
A
#
# COMPACT_ATOMS: atom_id res chain seq x y z
N MET A 1 -38.65 -8.16 -6.95
CA MET A 1 -39.13 -6.96 -6.22
C MET A 1 -37.94 -6.07 -5.91
N ARG A 2 -37.74 -4.97 -6.64
CA ARG A 2 -36.74 -3.95 -6.29
C ARG A 2 -37.36 -3.06 -5.22
N LYS A 3 -36.79 -3.03 -4.01
CA LYS A 3 -37.21 -2.07 -3.00
C LYS A 3 -36.75 -0.69 -3.45
N HIS A 4 -37.73 0.13 -3.83
CA HIS A 4 -37.53 1.54 -4.12
C HIS A 4 -37.35 2.27 -2.80
N TYR A 5 -36.11 2.59 -2.44
CA TYR A 5 -35.88 3.63 -1.44
C TYR A 5 -35.84 4.98 -2.16
N MET A 6 -36.75 5.86 -1.79
CA MET A 6 -36.75 7.27 -2.15
C MET A 6 -36.19 8.05 -0.96
N THR A 7 -35.02 8.67 -1.14
CA THR A 7 -34.59 9.83 -0.37
C THR A 7 -34.19 10.90 -1.38
N ARG A 8 -34.81 12.08 -1.31
CA ARG A 8 -34.77 13.09 -2.38
C ARG A 8 -33.58 14.05 -2.32
N ASP A 9 -32.66 13.93 -1.35
CA ASP A 9 -31.55 14.88 -1.15
C ASP A 9 -30.17 14.24 -0.84
N ASN A 10 -29.92 12.98 -1.19
CA ASN A 10 -28.60 12.35 -0.98
C ASN A 10 -28.34 11.24 -2.02
N GLN A 11 -28.39 11.57 -3.31
CA GLN A 11 -27.94 10.63 -4.34
C GLN A 11 -26.41 10.54 -4.30
N LEU A 12 -25.90 9.47 -3.69
CA LEU A 12 -24.51 9.07 -3.87
C LEU A 12 -24.32 8.73 -5.36
N ALA A 13 -23.68 9.63 -6.10
CA ALA A 13 -23.32 9.38 -7.48
C ALA A 13 -22.23 8.31 -7.52
N ILE A 14 -22.55 7.16 -8.11
CA ILE A 14 -21.56 6.13 -8.44
C ILE A 14 -21.11 6.39 -9.86
N MET A 15 -19.80 6.40 -10.06
CA MET A 15 -19.21 6.73 -11.34
C MET A 15 -18.06 5.77 -11.66
N SER A 16 -18.02 5.35 -12.92
CA SER A 16 -16.90 4.61 -13.48
C SER A 16 -15.91 5.60 -14.10
N CYS A 17 -14.64 5.52 -13.72
CA CYS A 17 -13.57 6.31 -14.29
C CYS A 17 -12.61 5.42 -15.09
N GLN A 18 -11.96 6.00 -16.08
CA GLN A 18 -10.87 5.34 -16.81
C GLN A 18 -9.57 5.57 -16.05
N VAL A 19 -8.77 4.52 -15.90
CA VAL A 19 -7.47 4.55 -15.23
C VAL A 19 -6.46 3.71 -16.02
N PRO A 20 -5.13 3.91 -15.82
CA PRO A 20 -4.13 3.02 -16.41
C PRO A 20 -4.37 1.59 -15.94
N LEU A 21 -4.26 0.61 -16.82
CA LEU A 21 -4.50 -0.79 -16.49
C LEU A 21 -3.17 -1.55 -16.36
N GLN A 22 -3.16 -2.59 -15.54
CA GLN A 22 -2.03 -3.51 -15.47
C GLN A 22 -1.90 -4.34 -16.74
N ASP A 23 -0.66 -4.65 -17.12
CA ASP A 23 -0.35 -5.49 -18.28
C ASP A 23 -0.07 -6.94 -17.90
N ASN A 24 -0.13 -7.27 -16.60
CA ASN A 24 0.06 -8.62 -16.06
C ASN A 24 -1.08 -9.03 -15.13
N GLU A 25 -1.07 -10.28 -14.65
CA GLU A 25 -2.17 -10.85 -13.86
C GLU A 25 -2.04 -10.60 -12.34
N SER A 26 -0.92 -10.03 -11.88
CA SER A 26 -0.52 -10.04 -10.46
C SER A 26 -0.38 -8.67 -9.79
N ASP A 27 -0.39 -7.59 -10.57
CA ASP A 27 -0.11 -6.23 -10.10
C ASP A 27 -1.38 -5.45 -9.70
N CYS A 28 -2.57 -6.07 -9.70
CA CYS A 28 -3.83 -5.35 -9.46
C CYS A 28 -3.84 -4.66 -8.09
N GLY A 29 -3.24 -5.30 -7.08
CA GLY A 29 -3.03 -4.72 -5.76
C GLY A 29 -2.04 -3.54 -5.77
N LEU A 30 -0.99 -3.60 -6.58
CA LEU A 30 -0.03 -2.50 -6.72
C LEU A 30 -0.67 -1.31 -7.42
N PHE A 31 -1.46 -1.55 -8.47
CA PHE A 31 -2.24 -0.50 -9.14
C PHE A 31 -3.25 0.13 -8.19
N LEU A 32 -3.95 -0.68 -7.37
CA LEU A 32 -4.84 -0.15 -6.33
C LEU A 32 -4.13 0.77 -5.35
N LEU A 33 -2.97 0.34 -4.82
CA LEU A 33 -2.17 1.18 -3.92
C LEU A 33 -1.70 2.46 -4.62
N HIS A 34 -1.30 2.37 -5.89
CA HIS A 34 -0.87 3.51 -6.67
C HIS A 34 -2.02 4.51 -6.93
N TYR A 35 -3.24 4.03 -7.20
CA TYR A 35 -4.42 4.88 -7.34
C TYR A 35 -4.69 5.66 -6.06
N ILE A 36 -4.67 4.99 -4.90
CA ILE A 36 -4.90 5.63 -3.61
C ILE A 36 -3.83 6.70 -3.35
N ARG A 37 -2.56 6.37 -3.60
CA ARG A 37 -1.46 7.31 -3.44
C ARG A 37 -1.61 8.55 -4.32
N LYS A 38 -1.77 8.38 -5.63
CA LYS A 38 -1.92 9.51 -6.58
C LYS A 38 -3.18 10.31 -6.29
N PHE A 39 -4.27 9.67 -5.87
CA PHE A 39 -5.49 10.36 -5.46
C PHE A 39 -5.21 11.23 -4.23
N VAL A 40 -4.60 10.70 -3.16
CA VAL A 40 -4.29 11.50 -1.96
C VAL A 40 -3.32 12.65 -2.26
N GLU A 41 -2.32 12.42 -3.12
CA GLU A 41 -1.34 13.45 -3.51
C GLU A 41 -1.96 14.59 -4.34
N ASN A 42 -2.94 14.27 -5.21
CA ASN A 42 -3.47 15.21 -6.20
C ASN A 42 -4.96 15.53 -6.00
N ALA A 43 -5.58 15.04 -4.93
CA ALA A 43 -7.00 15.22 -4.69
C ALA A 43 -7.35 16.71 -4.69
N PRO A 44 -8.35 17.13 -5.49
CA PRO A 44 -8.78 18.51 -5.47
C PRO A 44 -9.39 18.80 -4.10
N LYS A 45 -9.09 19.98 -3.54
CA LYS A 45 -9.62 20.41 -2.22
C LYS A 45 -11.15 20.36 -2.15
N ALA A 46 -11.81 20.54 -3.29
CA ALA A 46 -13.24 20.36 -3.46
C ALA A 46 -13.49 19.76 -4.85
N MET A 47 -14.43 18.83 -4.93
CA MET A 47 -14.84 18.18 -6.18
C MET A 47 -16.30 18.57 -6.45
N LYS A 48 -16.55 19.26 -7.57
CA LYS A 48 -17.89 19.68 -7.98
C LYS A 48 -18.50 18.65 -8.91
N LEU A 49 -19.83 18.58 -8.95
CA LEU A 49 -20.55 17.72 -9.90
C LEU A 49 -20.17 18.03 -11.36
N SER A 50 -19.93 19.30 -11.70
CA SER A 50 -19.46 19.73 -13.01
C SER A 50 -18.07 19.18 -13.37
N ASP A 51 -17.22 18.96 -12.37
CA ASP A 51 -15.90 18.33 -12.58
C ASP A 51 -16.08 16.86 -12.99
N LEU A 52 -17.24 16.26 -12.65
CA LEU A 52 -17.58 14.88 -12.98
C LEU A 52 -18.16 14.70 -14.40
N GLU A 53 -18.53 15.78 -15.09
CA GLU A 53 -19.29 15.75 -16.36
C GLU A 53 -18.45 15.41 -17.61
N GLY A 54 -17.24 14.87 -17.44
CA GLY A 54 -16.62 14.03 -18.47
C GLY A 54 -15.29 14.48 -19.07
N ASN A 55 -14.47 15.23 -18.33
CA ASN A 55 -13.08 15.46 -18.74
C ASN A 55 -12.06 15.26 -17.62
N TRP A 56 -11.95 14.00 -17.21
CA TRP A 56 -10.98 13.52 -16.21
C TRP A 56 -9.54 13.79 -16.60
N ASP A 57 -9.23 13.59 -17.88
CA ASP A 57 -7.89 13.81 -18.43
C ASP A 57 -7.45 15.28 -18.28
N VAL A 58 -8.37 16.25 -18.37
CA VAL A 58 -8.08 17.68 -18.17
C VAL A 58 -7.90 18.04 -16.70
N LEU A 59 -8.61 17.37 -15.79
CA LEU A 59 -8.44 17.59 -14.35
C LEU A 59 -7.14 16.97 -13.81
N GLY A 60 -6.50 16.08 -14.57
CA GLY A 60 -5.24 15.44 -14.18
C GLY A 60 -5.36 14.47 -12.98
N VAL A 61 -6.60 14.15 -12.57
CA VAL A 61 -6.90 13.32 -11.38
C VAL A 61 -7.35 11.91 -11.73
N PHE A 62 -7.80 11.66 -12.96
CA PHE A 62 -8.11 10.32 -13.47
C PHE A 62 -7.85 10.32 -14.99
N GLY A 63 -7.73 9.14 -15.60
CA GLY A 63 -7.46 9.02 -17.03
C GLY A 63 -6.52 7.88 -17.39
N ARG A 64 -6.54 7.43 -18.64
CA ARG A 64 -5.63 6.35 -19.11
C ARG A 64 -4.15 6.74 -19.07
N LYS A 65 -3.85 8.03 -19.01
CA LYS A 65 -2.49 8.60 -18.96
C LYS A 65 -2.14 9.16 -17.57
N TRP A 66 -2.89 8.79 -16.54
CA TRP A 66 -2.71 9.35 -15.20
C TRP A 66 -1.32 9.05 -14.62
N PHE A 67 -0.76 7.89 -14.95
CA PHE A 67 0.61 7.49 -14.65
C PHE A 67 1.03 6.35 -15.60
N HIS A 68 2.32 6.04 -15.65
CA HIS A 68 2.84 4.91 -16.40
C HIS A 68 2.68 3.60 -15.62
N SER A 69 2.28 2.50 -16.27
CA SER A 69 2.15 1.17 -15.63
C SER A 69 3.40 0.76 -14.82
N THR A 70 4.59 1.14 -15.29
CA THR A 70 5.86 0.90 -14.61
C THR A 70 5.99 1.60 -13.26
N GLU A 71 5.34 2.76 -13.06
CA GLU A 71 5.29 3.46 -11.76
C GLU A 71 4.49 2.65 -10.73
N ALA A 72 3.42 1.98 -11.14
CA ALA A 72 2.65 1.12 -10.25
C ALA A 72 3.37 -0.20 -9.99
N SER A 73 3.89 -0.85 -11.04
CA SER A 73 4.62 -2.12 -10.90
C SER A 73 5.90 -1.99 -10.04
N SER A 74 6.59 -0.84 -10.10
CA SER A 74 7.80 -0.59 -9.27
C SER A 74 7.51 -0.50 -7.77
N LEU A 75 6.24 -0.35 -7.37
CA LEU A 75 5.85 -0.43 -5.97
C LEU A 75 6.19 -1.78 -5.36
N ARG A 76 6.27 -2.86 -6.15
CA ARG A 76 6.67 -4.19 -5.67
C ARG A 76 8.03 -4.12 -4.97
N THR A 77 9.04 -3.65 -5.69
CA THR A 77 10.40 -3.50 -5.19
C THR A 77 10.44 -2.49 -4.04
N SER A 78 9.78 -1.35 -4.20
CA SER A 78 9.75 -0.29 -3.18
C SER A 78 9.13 -0.75 -1.85
N ILE A 79 8.08 -1.59 -1.90
CA ILE A 79 7.43 -2.14 -0.71
C ILE A 79 8.35 -3.18 -0.06
N GLN A 80 8.96 -4.07 -0.84
CA GLN A 80 9.91 -5.06 -0.32
C GLN A 80 11.08 -4.39 0.39
N GLU A 81 11.72 -3.41 -0.24
CA GLU A 81 12.83 -2.65 0.34
C GLU A 81 12.43 -1.96 1.65
N GLN A 82 11.24 -1.36 1.70
CA GLN A 82 10.74 -0.73 2.93
C GLN A 82 10.49 -1.74 4.04
N LEU A 83 9.91 -2.90 3.71
CA LEU A 83 9.66 -3.96 4.69
C LEU A 83 10.97 -4.51 5.26
N TYR A 84 11.96 -4.82 4.41
CA TYR A 84 13.26 -5.30 4.87
C TYR A 84 13.92 -4.28 5.81
N ARG A 85 13.93 -3.00 5.42
CA ARG A 85 14.47 -1.93 6.25
C ARG A 85 13.77 -1.82 7.62
N LEU A 86 12.44 -1.93 7.64
CA LEU A 86 11.67 -1.85 8.90
C LEU A 86 11.96 -3.06 9.80
N PHE A 87 12.07 -4.26 9.23
CA PHE A 87 12.41 -5.45 10.01
C PHE A 87 13.85 -5.42 10.52
N GLU A 88 14.82 -4.99 9.71
CA GLU A 88 16.20 -4.81 10.15
C GLU A 88 16.30 -3.79 11.28
N GLN A 89 15.61 -2.65 11.15
CA GLN A 89 15.59 -1.62 12.19
C GLN A 89 15.03 -2.16 13.51
N GLU A 90 13.92 -2.90 13.47
CA GLU A 90 13.33 -3.51 14.66
C GLU A 90 14.30 -4.47 15.36
N ILE A 91 15.02 -5.30 14.59
CA ILE A 91 16.02 -6.22 15.15
C ILE A 91 17.15 -5.44 15.84
N LEU A 92 17.64 -4.36 15.20
CA LEU A 92 18.70 -3.52 15.76
C LEU A 92 18.23 -2.80 17.03
N ASP A 93 17.00 -2.27 17.05
CA ASP A 93 16.43 -1.56 18.19
C ASP A 93 16.28 -2.51 19.40
N GLN A 94 15.80 -3.74 19.18
CA GLN A 94 15.72 -4.76 20.24
C GLN A 94 17.10 -5.17 20.77
N ALA A 95 18.11 -5.29 19.89
CA ALA A 95 19.47 -5.58 20.31
C ALA A 95 20.09 -4.46 21.17
N GLN A 96 19.72 -3.20 20.92
CA GLN A 96 20.16 -2.06 21.73
C GLN A 96 19.50 -2.04 23.11
N VAL A 97 18.20 -2.36 23.20
CA VAL A 97 17.47 -2.46 24.47
C VAL A 97 18.05 -3.58 25.35
N ASN A 98 18.36 -4.74 24.76
CA ASN A 98 18.94 -5.87 25.49
C ASN A 98 20.36 -5.60 26.01
N ASN A 99 21.13 -4.72 25.36
CA ASN A 99 22.46 -4.34 25.82
C ASN A 99 22.44 -3.31 26.96
N GLN A 100 21.35 -2.55 27.14
CA GLN A 100 21.23 -1.58 28.23
C GLN A 100 20.74 -2.21 29.55
N SER A 101 20.03 -3.35 29.49
CA SER A 101 19.53 -4.08 30.66
C SER A 101 20.58 -4.98 31.34
N ILE A 102 21.77 -5.16 30.76
CA ILE A 102 22.85 -5.99 31.33
C ILE A 102 23.76 -5.21 32.31
N SER A 103 23.59 -3.88 32.44
CA SER A 103 24.41 -3.09 33.39
C SER A 103 23.94 -3.13 34.86
N SER A 104 22.89 -3.88 35.20
CA SER A 104 22.43 -4.00 36.59
C SER A 104 21.95 -5.43 36.93
N GLY A 105 22.93 -6.31 37.19
CA GLY A 105 22.83 -7.39 38.18
C GLY A 105 22.09 -8.69 37.81
N GLY A 106 22.86 -9.78 37.68
CA GLY A 106 22.55 -11.06 38.37
C GLY A 106 21.58 -12.06 37.72
N THR A 107 22.18 -13.12 37.17
CA THR A 107 21.74 -14.53 37.06
C THR A 107 20.61 -14.95 36.09
N SER A 108 21.06 -15.72 35.09
CA SER A 108 20.50 -16.96 34.52
C SER A 108 19.06 -16.96 33.99
N GLY A 109 18.96 -16.80 32.68
CA GLY A 109 17.78 -17.07 31.87
C GLY A 109 18.10 -16.83 30.41
N VAL A 110 18.95 -17.69 29.81
CA VAL A 110 19.23 -17.62 28.37
C VAL A 110 17.99 -18.09 27.64
N CYS A 111 17.18 -17.15 27.13
CA CYS A 111 16.25 -17.46 26.06
C CYS A 111 17.07 -17.60 24.78
N GLU A 112 17.37 -18.84 24.42
CA GLU A 112 17.97 -19.20 23.14
C GLU A 112 17.02 -18.77 22.02
N VAL A 113 17.37 -17.69 21.33
CA VAL A 113 16.71 -17.31 20.07
C VAL A 113 17.16 -18.31 19.03
N VAL A 114 16.36 -19.35 18.81
CA VAL A 114 16.55 -20.29 17.71
C VAL A 114 16.24 -19.52 16.43
N ILE A 115 17.29 -19.05 15.76
CA ILE A 115 17.20 -18.59 14.37
C ILE A 115 16.94 -19.84 13.53
N PRO A 116 15.83 -19.95 12.79
CA PRO A 116 15.68 -21.03 11.82
C PRO A 116 16.82 -20.88 10.80
N LEU A 117 17.77 -21.81 10.84
CA LEU A 117 18.74 -21.95 9.77
C LEU A 117 17.97 -22.28 8.49
N ASP A 118 18.27 -21.51 7.45
CA ASP A 118 17.85 -21.72 6.07
C ASP A 118 17.92 -23.22 5.70
N GLU A 119 16.78 -23.89 5.59
CA GLU A 119 16.69 -25.25 5.04
C GLU A 119 16.52 -25.15 3.52
N GLU A 120 17.43 -24.46 2.84
CA GLU A 120 17.62 -24.62 1.41
C GLU A 120 18.55 -25.83 1.20
N ALA A 121 17.96 -27.02 1.07
CA ALA A 121 18.40 -28.15 0.23
C ALA A 121 17.90 -29.49 0.77
N ALA A 122 16.62 -29.82 0.56
CA ALA A 122 16.17 -31.18 0.21
C ALA A 122 14.64 -31.25 0.13
N ARG A 123 14.06 -31.14 -1.08
CA ARG A 123 13.12 -32.14 -1.64
C ARG A 123 12.56 -31.70 -3.00
N LYS A 124 13.08 -32.38 -4.03
CA LYS A 124 12.50 -32.77 -5.32
C LYS A 124 12.17 -31.69 -6.34
#